data_AF-A0A6A4NGE4-F1
#
_entry.id   AF-A0A6A4NGE4-F1
#
_cell.length_a   1.000
_cell.length_b   1.000
_cell.length_c   1.000
_cell.angle_alpha   90.00
_cell.angle_beta   90.00
_cell.angle_gamma   90.00
#
_symmetry.space_group_name_H-M   'P 1'
#
loop_
_entity.id
_entity.type
_entity.pdbx_description
1 polymer ?
#
loop_
_entity_poly.entity_id
_entity_poly.type
_entity_poly.pdbx_seq_one_letter_code
_entity_poly.pdbx_strand_id
1 'polypeptide(L)'
;MGNEVGLATHNYNDDGKSMSSETRLLIEKEVKHFIERAYHNAKTILTTHKKELHALANALLEHETLTGIQKKALFAQVRTQKQQQSNVVEAQSSSQSNTAPPSSNPTASAAAAAAAAAKGAAAKAQGVQV
;
A
#
# COMPACT_ATOMS: atom_id res chain seq x y z
N MET A 1 23.17 -1.24 19.19
CA MET A 1 24.50 -1.87 19.31
C MET A 1 24.51 -3.10 18.41
N GLY A 2 25.66 -3.40 17.79
CA GLY A 2 25.79 -4.56 16.90
C GLY A 2 25.84 -5.86 17.71
N ASN A 3 25.16 -6.89 17.24
CA ASN A 3 25.07 -8.17 17.98
C ASN A 3 26.22 -9.12 17.64
N GLU A 4 26.73 -9.08 16.40
CA GLU A 4 27.75 -10.02 15.92
C GLU A 4 29.17 -9.68 16.39
N VAL A 5 29.49 -8.39 16.59
CA VAL A 5 30.85 -7.91 16.91
C VAL A 5 31.16 -7.86 18.42
N GLY A 6 30.17 -8.13 19.27
CA GLY A 6 30.31 -8.08 20.71
C GLY A 6 30.65 -6.69 21.27
N LEU A 7 31.05 -6.65 22.55
CA LEU A 7 31.43 -5.42 23.23
C LEU A 7 32.94 -5.16 23.05
N ALA A 8 33.31 -4.61 21.90
CA ALA A 8 34.68 -4.26 21.56
C ALA A 8 34.75 -2.85 20.95
N THR A 9 35.83 -2.13 21.25
CA THR A 9 36.09 -0.81 20.68
C THR A 9 37.16 -0.93 19.60
N HIS A 10 36.79 -0.59 18.37
CA HIS A 10 37.71 -0.58 17.24
C HIS A 10 37.86 0.85 16.72
N ASN A 11 39.09 1.29 16.52
CA ASN A 11 39.38 2.58 15.90
C ASN A 11 39.21 2.46 14.37
N TYR A 12 38.25 3.20 13.81
CA TYR A 12 37.98 3.19 12.36
C TYR A 12 38.61 4.37 11.61
N ASN A 13 39.42 5.21 12.29
CA ASN A 13 40.01 6.40 11.69
C ASN A 13 41.07 6.07 10.61
N ASP A 14 41.62 4.85 10.61
CA ASP A 14 42.54 4.33 9.59
C ASP A 14 41.84 3.28 8.70
N ASP A 15 40.56 3.50 8.37
CA ASP A 15 39.77 2.65 7.47
C ASP A 15 39.73 1.16 7.89
N GLY A 16 39.84 0.90 9.20
CA GLY A 16 39.84 -0.44 9.76
C GLY A 16 41.12 -1.25 9.54
N LYS A 17 42.24 -0.66 9.09
CA LYS A 17 43.52 -1.37 8.90
C LYS A 17 44.11 -1.96 10.18
N SER A 18 43.79 -1.37 11.34
CA SER A 18 44.22 -1.88 12.64
C SER A 18 43.49 -3.17 13.07
N MET A 19 42.47 -3.61 12.31
CA MET A 19 41.69 -4.83 12.58
C MET A 19 41.96 -5.89 11.53
N SER A 20 41.78 -7.16 11.89
CA SER A 20 41.81 -8.25 10.92
C SER A 20 40.74 -8.06 9.85
N SER A 21 41.01 -8.55 8.64
CA SER A 21 40.07 -8.46 7.52
C SER A 21 38.74 -9.15 7.83
N GLU A 22 38.76 -10.24 8.58
CA GLU A 22 37.57 -10.98 9.02
C GLU A 22 36.68 -10.12 9.94
N THR A 23 37.27 -9.52 10.98
CA THR A 23 36.53 -8.64 11.90
C THR A 23 36.00 -7.41 11.18
N ARG A 24 36.77 -6.84 10.24
CA ARG A 24 36.32 -5.71 9.42
C ARG A 24 35.10 -6.07 8.58
N LEU A 25 35.12 -7.22 7.91
CA LEU A 25 33.99 -7.71 7.11
C LEU A 25 32.74 -7.89 7.97
N LEU A 26 32.90 -8.43 9.18
CA LEU A 26 31.79 -8.60 10.12
C LEU A 26 31.19 -7.24 10.54
N ILE A 27 32.04 -6.25 10.82
CA ILE A 27 31.61 -4.88 11.12
C ILE A 27 30.84 -4.28 9.93
N GLU A 28 31.40 -4.35 8.72
CA GLU A 28 30.78 -3.79 7.51
C GLU A 28 29.41 -4.43 7.22
N LYS A 29 29.30 -5.75 7.42
CA LYS A 29 28.03 -6.48 7.28
C LYS A 29 26.98 -5.99 8.28
N GLU A 30 27.35 -5.83 9.54
CA GLU A 30 26.44 -5.34 10.59
C GLU A 30 26.04 -3.88 10.33
N VAL A 31 26.97 -3.03 9.88
CA VAL A 31 26.69 -1.63 9.51
C VAL A 31 25.70 -1.58 8.35
N LYS A 32 25.91 -2.39 7.31
CA LYS A 32 24.97 -2.51 6.19
C LYS A 32 23.59 -2.91 6.67
N HIS A 33 23.49 -3.97 7.48
CA HIS A 33 22.22 -4.44 8.03
C HIS A 33 21.53 -3.38 8.90
N PHE A 34 22.30 -2.62 9.70
CA PHE A 34 21.79 -1.53 10.52
C PHE A 34 21.19 -0.40 9.66
N ILE A 35 21.91 0.02 8.60
CA ILE A 35 21.44 1.07 7.68
C ILE A 35 20.21 0.59 6.91
N GLU A 36 20.19 -0.64 6.43
CA GLU A 36 19.03 -1.21 5.73
C GLU A 36 17.79 -1.20 6.62
N ARG A 37 17.90 -1.64 7.87
CA ARG A 37 16.79 -1.58 8.84
C ARG A 37 16.33 -0.15 9.10
N ALA A 38 17.26 0.79 9.29
CA ALA A 38 16.94 2.19 9.49
C ALA A 38 16.22 2.79 8.26
N TYR A 39 16.68 2.46 7.05
CA TYR A 39 16.05 2.87 5.80
C TYR A 39 14.63 2.31 5.68
N HIS A 40 14.44 1.01 5.90
CA HIS A 40 13.12 0.40 5.84
C HIS A 40 12.17 0.97 6.88
N ASN A 41 12.66 1.23 8.10
CA ASN A 41 11.88 1.87 9.16
C ASN A 41 11.45 3.29 8.74
N ALA A 42 12.40 4.13 8.31
CA ALA A 42 12.12 5.49 7.84
C ALA A 42 11.13 5.49 6.67
N LYS A 43 11.34 4.61 5.68
CA LYS A 43 10.44 4.43 4.54
C LYS A 43 9.04 4.03 5.01
N THR A 44 8.93 3.09 5.94
CA THR A 44 7.65 2.64 6.49
C THR A 44 6.91 3.79 7.16
N ILE A 45 7.58 4.58 8.00
CA ILE A 45 7.00 5.77 8.65
C ILE A 45 6.51 6.76 7.60
N LEU A 46 7.34 7.12 6.63
CA LEU A 46 6.98 8.08 5.58
C LEU A 46 5.82 7.58 4.71
N THR A 47 5.78 6.28 4.38
CA THR A 47 4.69 5.69 3.60
C THR A 47 3.37 5.61 4.37
N THR A 48 3.42 5.31 5.67
CA THR A 48 2.24 5.23 6.54
C THR A 48 1.60 6.60 6.74
N HIS A 49 2.44 7.64 6.86
CA HIS A 49 2.03 9.02 7.11
C HIS A 49 2.02 9.89 5.83
N LYS A 50 1.80 9.30 4.64
CA LYS A 50 1.77 10.04 3.37
C LYS A 50 0.85 11.26 3.36
N LYS A 51 -0.34 11.16 3.97
CA LYS A 51 -1.29 12.29 4.04
C LYS A 51 -0.72 13.47 4.83
N GLU A 52 -0.06 13.19 5.96
CA GLU A 52 0.61 14.21 6.79
C GLU A 52 1.81 14.82 6.04
N LEU A 53 2.55 14.02 5.27
CA LEU A 53 3.67 14.47 4.44
C LEU A 53 3.20 15.44 3.35
N HIS A 54 2.15 15.11 2.60
CA HIS A 54 1.62 15.99 1.55
C HIS A 54 1.07 17.30 2.12
N ALA A 55 0.39 17.25 3.27
CA ALA A 55 -0.10 18.46 3.94
C ALA A 55 1.06 19.37 4.39
N LEU A 56 2.13 18.78 4.94
CA LEU A 56 3.32 19.54 5.31
C LEU A 56 4.03 20.14 4.09
N ALA A 57 4.13 19.40 2.98
CA ALA A 57 4.72 19.91 1.75
C ALA A 57 3.94 21.11 1.20
N ASN A 58 2.61 21.03 1.16
CA ASN A 58 1.77 22.14 0.72
C ASN A 58 1.92 23.37 1.64
N ALA A 59 1.91 23.15 2.96
CA ALA A 59 2.10 24.23 3.90
C ALA A 59 3.49 24.89 3.80
N LEU A 60 4.53 24.16 3.39
CA LEU A 60 5.85 24.73 3.12
C LEU A 60 5.94 25.47 1.79
N LEU A 61 5.08 25.15 0.82
CA LEU A 61 4.96 25.93 -0.42
C LEU A 61 4.24 27.26 -0.17
N GLU A 62 3.26 27.28 0.73
CA GLU A 62 2.54 28.50 1.13
C GLU A 62 3.35 29.35 2.12
N HIS A 63 4.04 28.70 3.06
CA HIS A 63 4.87 29.32 4.08
C HIS A 63 6.31 28.81 3.97
N GLU A 64 7.24 29.68 3.58
CA GLU A 64 8.65 29.33 3.39
C GLU A 64 9.28 28.61 4.61
N THR A 65 8.82 28.92 5.82
CA THR A 65 9.25 28.25 7.05
C THR A 65 8.09 28.01 8.00
N LEU A 66 8.13 26.87 8.71
CA LEU A 66 7.14 26.51 9.72
C LEU A 66 7.80 26.25 11.08
N THR A 67 7.24 26.86 12.11
CA THR A 67 7.67 26.64 13.50
C THR A 67 7.21 25.28 14.02
N GLY A 68 7.91 24.70 15.00
CA GLY A 68 7.56 23.41 15.60
C GLY A 68 6.11 23.31 16.11
N ILE A 69 5.55 24.41 16.63
CA ILE A 69 4.15 24.49 17.11
C ILE A 69 3.18 24.39 15.93
N GLN A 70 3.44 25.11 14.84
CA GLN A 70 2.62 25.10 13.63
C GLN A 70 2.58 23.71 12.98
N LYS A 71 3.73 23.01 12.91
CA LYS A 71 3.80 21.63 12.41
C LYS A 71 2.93 20.67 13.22
N LYS A 72 2.95 20.78 14.55
CA LYS A 72 2.12 19.95 15.44
C LYS A 72 0.64 20.21 15.24
N ALA A 73 0.23 21.48 15.11
CA ALA A 73 -1.15 21.86 14.84
C ALA A 73 -1.64 21.31 13.49
N LEU A 74 -0.82 21.41 12.45
CA LEU A 74 -1.12 20.86 11.12
C LEU A 74 -1.34 19.35 11.16
N PHE A 75 -0.46 18.59 11.84
CA PHE A 75 -0.64 17.14 11.97
C PHE A 75 -1.91 16.77 12.74
N ALA A 76 -2.27 17.53 13.79
CA ALA A 76 -3.52 17.31 14.52
C ALA A 76 -4.74 17.51 13.62
N GLN A 77 -4.76 18.57 12.80
CA GLN A 77 -5.83 18.84 11.86
C GLN A 77 -5.98 17.73 10.80
N VAL A 78 -4.86 17.28 10.21
CA VAL A 78 -4.87 16.19 9.21
C VAL A 78 -5.38 14.88 9.80
N ARG A 79 -5.05 14.58 11.06
CA ARG A 79 -5.54 13.38 11.76
C ARG A 79 -7.04 13.44 12.03
N THR A 80 -7.57 14.59 12.45
CA THR A 80 -9.02 14.78 12.65
C THR A 80 -9.79 14.58 11.34
N GLN A 81 -9.30 15.11 10.22
CA GLN A 81 -9.93 14.90 8.91
C GLN A 81 -9.91 13.43 8.46
N LYS A 82 -8.84 12.68 8.78
CA LYS A 82 -8.77 11.24 8.50
C LYS A 82 -9.84 10.44 9.26
N GLN A 83 -10.15 10.82 10.50
CA GLN A 83 -11.17 10.14 11.33
C GLN A 83 -12.60 10.44 10.88
N GLN A 84 -12.87 11.64 10.37
CA GLN A 84 -14.19 12.00 9.87
C GLN A 84 -14.53 11.20 8.60
N GLN A 85 -13.59 11.02 7.67
CA GLN A 85 -13.82 10.23 6.45
C GLN A 85 -14.09 8.74 6.72
N SER A 86 -13.53 8.14 7.77
CA SER A 86 -13.83 6.75 8.13
C SER A 86 -15.24 6.56 8.70
N ASN A 87 -15.82 7.57 9.33
CA ASN A 87 -17.12 7.44 10.00
C ASN A 87 -18.32 7.61 9.05
N VAL A 88 -18.13 8.16 7.85
CA VAL A 88 -19.21 8.36 6.86
C VAL A 88 -19.49 7.10 6.03
N VAL A 89 -18.50 6.20 5.89
CA VAL A 89 -18.64 4.98 5.06
C VAL A 89 -19.45 3.88 5.76
N GLU A 90 -19.51 3.88 7.10
CA GLU A 90 -20.26 2.89 7.87
C GLU A 90 -21.76 3.23 8.00
N ALA A 91 -22.12 4.52 7.94
CA ALA A 91 -23.51 4.97 8.03
C ALA A 91 -24.33 4.83 6.72
N GLN A 92 -23.67 4.62 5.57
CA GLN A 92 -24.36 4.47 4.27
C GLN A 92 -24.54 3.02 3.80
N SER A 93 -23.96 2.04 4.49
CA SER A 93 -24.07 0.62 4.12
C SER A 93 -25.31 -0.09 4.69
N SER A 94 -26.10 0.57 5.55
CA SER A 94 -27.26 -0.02 6.26
C SER A 94 -28.63 0.50 5.81
N SER A 95 -28.70 1.31 4.73
CA SER A 95 -29.95 1.92 4.25
C SER A 95 -30.27 1.55 2.80
N GLN A 96 -30.28 0.26 2.44
CA GLN A 96 -30.87 -0.18 1.16
C GLN A 96 -31.35 -1.63 1.21
N SER A 97 -32.42 -1.89 1.97
CA SER A 97 -33.31 -3.03 1.71
C SER A 97 -34.71 -2.73 2.25
N ASN A 98 -35.64 -2.51 1.32
CA ASN A 98 -37.11 -2.68 1.35
C ASN A 98 -37.74 -1.56 0.49
N THR A 99 -38.32 -1.87 -0.66
CA THR A 99 -39.71 -2.35 -0.73
C THR A 99 -40.03 -2.91 -2.13
N ALA A 100 -40.72 -4.06 -2.15
CA ALA A 100 -41.29 -4.67 -3.34
C ALA A 100 -42.55 -3.91 -3.83
N PRO A 101 -42.96 -4.10 -5.10
CA PRO A 101 -44.37 -4.04 -5.47
C PRO A 101 -44.88 -5.41 -6.01
N PRO A 102 -46.12 -5.84 -5.67
CA PRO A 102 -46.77 -6.97 -6.31
C PRO A 102 -47.58 -6.47 -7.52
N SER A 103 -47.39 -7.05 -8.70
CA SER A 103 -48.35 -6.86 -9.79
C SER A 103 -48.52 -8.15 -10.59
N SER A 104 -49.74 -8.65 -10.53
CA SER A 104 -50.27 -9.87 -11.12
C SER A 104 -50.38 -9.77 -12.64
N ASN A 105 -49.80 -10.72 -13.35
CA ASN A 105 -50.04 -10.96 -14.78
C ASN A 105 -51.38 -11.65 -15.01
N PRO A 106 -52.23 -11.16 -15.94
CA PRO A 106 -53.17 -12.00 -16.66
C PRO A 106 -52.71 -12.21 -18.11
N THR A 107 -52.61 -13.49 -18.48
CA THR A 107 -53.06 -14.12 -19.73
C THR A 107 -52.79 -13.45 -21.09
N ALA A 108 -51.94 -14.14 -21.88
CA ALA A 108 -52.12 -14.56 -23.27
C ALA A 108 -52.73 -13.59 -24.30
N SER A 109 -51.92 -13.23 -25.33
CA SER A 109 -52.22 -13.54 -26.74
C SER A 109 -51.14 -12.95 -27.68
N ALA A 110 -50.81 -13.75 -28.71
CA ALA A 110 -50.18 -13.39 -29.99
C ALA A 110 -48.72 -12.91 -29.99
N ALA A 111 -47.88 -13.17 -30.98
CA ALA A 111 -47.80 -14.14 -32.07
C ALA A 111 -46.46 -13.84 -32.79
N ALA A 112 -45.92 -14.85 -33.47
CA ALA A 112 -44.87 -14.78 -34.50
C ALA A 112 -43.41 -14.61 -34.02
N ALA A 113 -42.40 -15.29 -34.57
CA ALA A 113 -42.29 -16.43 -35.47
C ALA A 113 -40.78 -16.71 -35.61
N ALA A 114 -40.42 -18.00 -35.67
CA ALA A 114 -39.27 -18.54 -36.41
C ALA A 114 -37.84 -18.00 -36.14
N ALA A 115 -37.01 -18.83 -35.48
CA ALA A 115 -35.81 -19.40 -36.11
C ALA A 115 -35.22 -20.50 -35.23
N ALA A 116 -35.25 -21.72 -35.77
CA ALA A 116 -34.75 -22.93 -35.17
C ALA A 116 -33.30 -23.21 -35.57
N ALA A 117 -32.59 -23.87 -34.66
CA ALA A 117 -31.64 -24.96 -34.89
C ALA A 117 -30.36 -24.74 -35.73
N ALA A 118 -29.21 -24.93 -35.08
CA ALA A 118 -28.18 -25.87 -35.56
C ALA A 118 -27.30 -26.35 -34.40
N LYS A 119 -27.38 -27.66 -34.13
CA LYS A 119 -26.51 -28.47 -33.28
C LYS A 119 -25.29 -28.94 -34.09
N GLY A 120 -24.23 -29.29 -33.37
CA GLY A 120 -23.29 -30.38 -33.71
C GLY A 120 -21.97 -29.90 -34.32
N ALA A 121 -20.78 -30.14 -33.75
CA ALA A 121 -20.14 -31.39 -33.29
C ALA A 121 -19.12 -31.93 -34.32
N ALA A 122 -17.98 -32.40 -33.78
CA ALA A 122 -16.97 -33.29 -34.39
C ALA A 122 -16.07 -32.67 -35.48
N ALA A 123 -14.83 -33.10 -35.76
CA ALA A 123 -13.80 -33.92 -35.12
C ALA A 123 -12.58 -33.92 -36.06
N LYS A 124 -11.36 -34.01 -35.49
CA LYS A 124 -10.18 -34.80 -35.95
C LYS A 124 -9.68 -34.71 -37.42
N ALA A 125 -8.44 -34.22 -37.60
CA ALA A 125 -7.39 -34.70 -38.52
C ALA A 125 -6.09 -33.90 -38.21
N GLN A 126 -4.99 -34.44 -37.66
CA GLN A 126 -3.92 -35.31 -38.20
C GLN A 126 -3.13 -34.77 -39.42
N GLY A 127 -1.83 -34.51 -39.19
CA GLY A 127 -0.73 -34.48 -40.18
C GLY A 127 -0.37 -33.10 -40.76
N VAL A 128 0.88 -32.69 -41.06
CA VAL A 128 2.21 -33.33 -41.20
C VAL A 128 3.26 -32.20 -41.50
N GLN A 129 4.55 -32.43 -41.17
CA GLN A 129 5.80 -31.76 -41.61
C GLN A 129 6.06 -30.30 -41.12
N VAL A 130 7.24 -29.92 -40.63
CA VAL A 130 8.63 -30.20 -41.06
C VAL A 130 9.54 -30.53 -39.87
#